data_AF-F4WQD8-F1
#
_entry.id   AF-F4WQD8-F1
#
_cell.length_a   1.000
_cell.length_b   1.000
_cell.length_c   1.000
_cell.angle_alpha   90.00
_cell.angle_beta   90.00
_cell.angle_gamma   90.00
#
_symmetry.space_group_name_H-M   'P 1'
#
loop_
_entity.id
_entity.type
_entity.pdbx_description
1 polymer ?
#
loop_
_entity_poly.entity_id
_entity_poly.type
_entity_poly.pdbx_seq_one_letter_code
_entity_poly.pdbx_strand_id
1 'polypeptide(L)'
;IKFCVRLGKNATETFQMLQEAFKDDCISRSQSRRWHKAFKVADEPRSGRPTTVRTDKNVNRVCEVLRSDRRLSIQYIADTLNM
;
A
#
# COMPACT_ATOMS: atom_id res chain seq x y z
N ILE A 1 -9.22 -9.62 -13.93
CA ILE A 1 -10.13 -8.52 -13.53
C ILE A 1 -9.57 -7.13 -13.87
N LYS A 2 -8.46 -6.66 -13.28
CA LYS A 2 -7.90 -5.32 -13.57
C LYS A 2 -7.67 -5.07 -15.07
N PHE A 3 -7.19 -6.09 -15.79
CA PHE A 3 -7.08 -6.08 -17.24
C PHE A 3 -8.44 -5.82 -17.93
N CYS A 4 -9.48 -6.58 -17.60
CA CYS A 4 -10.84 -6.41 -18.14
C CYS A 4 -11.41 -5.01 -17.85
N VAL A 5 -11.16 -4.46 -16.66
CA VAL A 5 -11.56 -3.08 -16.30
C VAL A 5 -10.87 -2.06 -17.22
N ARG A 6 -9.57 -2.22 -17.49
CA ARG A 6 -8.83 -1.36 -18.44
C ARG A 6 -9.32 -1.50 -19.88
N LEU A 7 -9.84 -2.67 -20.25
CA LEU A 7 -10.51 -2.91 -21.53
C LEU A 7 -11.95 -2.38 -21.59
N GLY A 8 -12.44 -1.70 -20.52
CA GLY A 8 -13.80 -1.16 -20.48
C GLY A 8 -14.89 -2.22 -20.27
N LYS A 9 -14.54 -3.47 -19.97
CA LYS A 9 -15.51 -4.55 -19.74
C LYS A 9 -16.30 -4.32 -18.47
N ASN A 10 -17.59 -4.63 -18.49
CA ASN A 10 -18.44 -4.58 -17.32
C ASN A 10 -18.17 -5.77 -16.37
N ALA A 11 -18.74 -5.72 -15.17
CA ALA A 11 -18.48 -6.73 -14.13
C ALA A 11 -19.00 -8.13 -14.52
N THR A 12 -20.10 -8.20 -15.28
CA THR A 12 -20.69 -9.45 -15.75
C THR A 12 -19.83 -10.09 -16.82
N GLU A 13 -19.42 -9.31 -17.84
CA GLU A 13 -18.48 -9.76 -18.88
C GLU A 13 -17.17 -10.23 -18.26
N THR A 14 -16.65 -9.48 -17.27
CA THR A 14 -15.42 -9.86 -16.57
C THR A 14 -15.57 -11.19 -15.83
N PHE A 15 -16.71 -11.45 -15.19
CA PHE A 15 -16.96 -12.73 -14.54
C PHE A 15 -17.11 -13.87 -15.55
N GLN A 16 -17.80 -13.65 -16.67
CA GLN A 16 -17.91 -14.65 -17.74
C GLN A 16 -16.55 -15.03 -18.31
N MET A 17 -15.69 -14.03 -18.60
CA MET A 17 -14.32 -14.28 -19.05
C MET A 17 -13.47 -15.05 -18.02
N LEU A 18 -13.65 -14.77 -16.73
CA LEU A 18 -12.98 -15.55 -15.68
C LEU A 18 -13.51 -16.99 -15.61
N GLN A 19 -14.82 -17.18 -15.73
CA GLN A 19 -15.43 -18.50 -15.69
C GLN A 19 -15.02 -19.35 -16.90
N GLU A 20 -14.89 -18.74 -18.07
CA GLU A 20 -14.39 -19.42 -19.27
C GLU A 20 -12.93 -19.84 -19.13
N ALA A 21 -12.08 -18.96 -18.60
CA ALA A 21 -10.64 -19.21 -18.47
C ALA A 21 -10.29 -20.19 -17.34
N PHE A 22 -10.95 -20.06 -16.17
CA PHE A 22 -10.61 -20.80 -14.96
C PHE A 22 -11.58 -21.92 -14.60
N LYS A 23 -12.78 -21.96 -15.21
CA LYS A 23 -13.80 -22.99 -14.99
C LYS A 23 -14.08 -23.20 -13.50
N ASP A 24 -13.77 -24.39 -12.97
CA ASP A 24 -14.03 -24.77 -11.59
C ASP A 24 -13.15 -24.03 -10.57
N ASP A 25 -11.96 -23.56 -10.99
CA ASP A 25 -11.05 -22.76 -10.18
C ASP A 25 -11.41 -21.25 -10.21
N CYS A 26 -12.53 -20.89 -10.83
CA CYS A 26 -12.97 -19.51 -10.91
C CYS A 26 -13.44 -18.99 -9.55
N ILE A 27 -12.98 -17.80 -9.19
CA ILE A 27 -13.45 -17.08 -8.01
C ILE A 27 -14.95 -16.80 -8.09
N SER A 28 -15.62 -16.67 -6.95
CA SER A 28 -17.06 -16.50 -6.93
C SER A 28 -17.50 -15.20 -7.63
N ARG A 29 -18.74 -15.16 -8.12
CA ARG A 29 -19.33 -13.97 -8.76
C ARG A 29 -19.29 -12.75 -7.84
N SER A 30 -19.49 -12.93 -6.53
CA SER A 30 -19.43 -11.85 -5.54
C SER A 30 -18.00 -11.32 -5.36
N GLN A 31 -17.00 -12.20 -5.31
CA GLN A 31 -15.58 -11.82 -5.25
C GLN A 31 -15.14 -11.08 -6.51
N SER A 32 -15.51 -11.60 -7.69
CA SER A 32 -15.22 -10.95 -8.98
C SER A 32 -15.81 -9.54 -9.03
N ARG A 33 -17.08 -9.37 -8.63
CA ARG A 33 -17.73 -8.06 -8.58
C ARG A 33 -17.06 -7.10 -7.60
N ARG A 34 -16.65 -7.58 -6.42
CA ARG A 34 -15.92 -6.78 -5.41
C ARG A 34 -14.62 -6.23 -6.00
N TRP A 35 -13.82 -7.09 -6.63
CA TRP A 35 -12.56 -6.69 -7.26
C TRP A 35 -12.77 -5.79 -8.48
N HIS A 36 -13.79 -6.05 -9.30
CA HIS A 36 -14.12 -5.21 -10.46
C HIS A 36 -14.44 -3.77 -10.02
N LYS A 37 -15.26 -3.61 -8.97
CA LYS A 37 -15.54 -2.30 -8.37
C LYS A 37 -14.27 -1.65 -7.82
N ALA A 38 -13.45 -2.40 -7.07
CA ALA A 38 -12.20 -1.89 -6.49
C ALA A 38 -11.22 -1.37 -7.55
N PHE A 39 -11.11 -2.07 -8.70
CA PHE A 39 -10.22 -1.63 -9.79
C PHE A 39 -10.80 -0.52 -10.68
N LYS A 40 -12.09 -0.20 -10.56
CA LYS A 40 -12.74 0.90 -11.30
C LYS A 40 -12.52 2.26 -10.63
N VAL A 41 -12.34 2.28 -9.31
CA VAL A 41 -11.98 3.48 -8.56
C VAL A 41 -10.45 3.59 -8.54
N ALA A 42 -9.90 4.79 -8.69
CA ALA A 42 -8.47 4.99 -8.48
C ALA A 42 -8.08 4.47 -7.09
N ASP A 43 -6.88 3.88 -6.96
CA ASP A 43 -6.39 3.39 -5.65
C ASP A 43 -6.53 4.55 -4.65
N GLU A 44 -7.36 4.36 -3.63
CA GLU A 44 -7.41 5.26 -2.48
C GLU A 44 -6.00 5.36 -1.91
N PRO A 45 -5.52 6.55 -1.48
CA PRO A 45 -4.17 6.70 -0.94
C PRO A 45 -3.94 5.62 0.11
N ARG A 46 -3.03 4.69 -0.22
CA ARG A 46 -2.71 3.59 0.69
C ARG A 46 -2.17 4.20 1.96
N SER A 47 -2.68 3.75 3.10
CA SER A 47 -2.05 3.99 4.38
C SER A 47 -0.65 3.36 4.34
N GLY A 48 0.33 4.14 3.91
CA GLY A 48 1.73 3.79 4.03
C GLY A 48 2.18 3.90 5.48
N ARG A 49 3.46 3.64 5.73
CA ARG A 49 4.06 3.94 7.03
C ARG A 49 3.80 5.42 7.36
N PRO A 50 3.27 5.76 8.55
CA PRO A 50 3.08 7.15 8.94
C PRO A 50 4.41 7.91 8.83
N THR A 51 4.47 8.88 7.92
CA THR A 51 5.62 9.79 7.76
C THR A 51 5.57 10.96 8.73
N THR A 52 4.57 11.00 9.63
CA THR A 52 4.37 12.06 10.63
C THR A 52 5.59 12.27 11.55
N VAL A 53 6.46 11.27 11.69
CA VAL A 53 7.69 11.34 12.51
C VAL A 53 8.85 12.01 11.74
N ARG A 54 8.84 12.00 10.40
CA ARG A 54 9.92 12.55 9.58
C ARG A 54 9.66 14.04 9.28
N THR A 55 9.98 14.88 10.26
CA THR A 55 10.02 16.34 10.11
C THR A 55 11.48 16.83 10.00
N ASP A 56 11.72 17.97 9.35
CA ASP A 56 13.07 18.55 9.27
C ASP A 56 13.68 18.80 10.66
N LYS A 57 12.83 19.16 11.63
CA LYS A 57 13.22 19.31 13.04
C LYS A 57 13.78 18.01 13.61
N ASN A 58 13.12 16.88 13.36
CA ASN A 58 13.56 15.60 13.88
C ASN A 58 14.83 15.10 13.18
N VAL A 59 14.95 15.36 11.87
CA VAL A 59 16.17 15.07 11.10
C VAL A 59 17.37 15.86 11.67
N ASN A 60 17.20 17.15 11.95
CA ASN A 60 18.26 17.97 12.52
C ASN A 60 18.70 17.47 13.90
N ARG A 61 17.74 17.12 14.77
CA ARG A 61 18.03 16.57 16.12
C ARG A 61 18.84 15.28 16.06
N VAL A 62 18.48 14.35 15.16
CA VAL A 62 19.23 13.11 14.94
C VAL A 62 20.63 13.41 14.39
N CYS A 63 20.75 14.34 13.44
CA CYS A 63 22.04 14.74 12.87
C CYS A 63 22.98 15.35 13.92
N GLU A 64 22.48 16.15 14.86
CA GLU A 64 23.28 16.71 15.96
C GLU A 64 23.84 15.62 16.88
N VAL A 65 23.00 14.66 17.27
CA VAL A 65 23.43 13.52 18.11
C VAL A 65 24.50 12.70 17.39
N LEU A 66 24.31 12.39 16.11
CA LEU A 66 25.29 11.65 15.31
C LEU A 66 26.60 12.42 15.09
N ARG A 67 26.56 13.76 14.98
CA ARG A 67 27.77 14.59 14.88
C ARG A 67 28.61 14.54 16.16
N SER A 68 27.96 14.38 17.32
CA SER A 68 28.65 14.23 18.60
C SER A 68 29.30 12.86 18.74
N ASP A 69 28.59 11.78 18.42
CA ASP A 69 29.12 10.43 18.37
C ASP A 69 28.38 9.57 17.33
N ARG A 70 29.13 9.08 16.34
CA ARG A 70 28.62 8.24 15.24
C ARG A 70 28.48 6.77 15.61
N ARG A 71 28.93 6.34 16.80
CA ARG A 71 28.86 4.96 17.28
C ARG A 71 27.60 4.64 18.09
N LEU A 72 26.74 5.65 18.31
CA LEU A 72 25.51 5.50 19.07
C LEU A 72 24.53 4.55 18.37
N SER A 73 23.88 3.71 19.18
CA SER A 73 22.85 2.80 18.68
C SER A 73 21.56 3.56 18.35
N ILE A 74 20.76 3.01 17.45
CA ILE A 74 19.45 3.58 17.08
C ILE A 74 18.55 3.72 18.31
N GLN A 75 18.55 2.72 19.20
CA GLN A 75 17.75 2.74 20.43
C GLN A 75 18.17 3.90 21.34
N TYR A 76 19.47 4.08 21.54
CA TYR A 76 19.98 5.17 22.37
C TYR A 76 19.59 6.55 21.81
N ILE A 77 19.67 6.72 20.48
CA ILE A 77 19.26 7.96 19.82
C ILE A 77 17.75 8.19 19.99
N ALA A 78 16.93 7.15 19.84
CA ALA A 78 15.49 7.19 20.04
C ALA A 78 15.11 7.61 21.47
N ASP A 79 15.72 6.97 22.47
CA ASP A 79 15.51 7.27 23.89
C ASP A 79 15.96 8.69 24.23
N THR A 80 17.11 9.13 23.71
CA THR A 80 17.64 10.48 23.91
C THR A 80 16.73 11.56 23.31
N LEU A 81 16.11 11.27 22.16
CA LEU A 81 15.31 12.24 21.42
C LEU A 81 13.80 12.14 21.73
N ASN A 82 13.40 11.12 22.50
CA ASN A 82 12.03 10.75 22.80
C ASN A 82 11.21 10.56 21.51
N MET A 83 11.72 9.73 20.59
CA MET A 83 11.17 9.45 19.25
C MET A 83 10.92 7.98 19.01
#